data_AF-A0A6S7J4N2-F1
#
_entry.id   AF-A0A6S7J4N2-F1
#
_cell.length_a   1.000
_cell.length_b   1.000
_cell.length_c   1.000
_cell.angle_alpha   90.00
_cell.angle_beta   90.00
_cell.angle_gamma   90.00
#
_symmetry.space_group_name_H-M   'P 1'
#
loop_
_entity.id
_entity.type
_entity.pdbx_description
1 polymer ?
#
loop_
_entity_poly.entity_id
_entity_poly.type
_entity_poly.pdbx_seq_one_letter_code
_entity_poly.pdbx_strand_id
1 'polypeptide(L)' 'AYKLGMVGPKYVWLLSGELAGDWFSPKIFHKYYEKTVDCNLRQIIEAADRFIAFTQMPIRQDNNETLSGLVRGF' A
#
# COMPACT_ATOMS: atom_id res chain seq x y z
N ALA A 1 9.16 -13.44 0.88
CA ALA A 1 10.13 -12.39 1.26
C ALA A 1 10.81 -12.70 2.59
N TYR A 2 10.11 -12.60 3.73
CA TYR A 2 10.67 -12.83 5.07
C TYR A 2 11.47 -14.14 5.19
N LYS A 3 10.85 -15.28 4.88
CA LYS A 3 11.49 -16.62 4.96
C LYS A 3 12.71 -16.78 4.05
N LEU A 4 12.83 -15.95 3.01
CA LEU A 4 13.94 -15.95 2.07
C LEU A 4 15.02 -14.92 2.43
N GLY A 5 14.89 -14.23 3.57
CA GLY A 5 15.83 -13.18 3.99
C GLY A 5 15.78 -11.92 3.13
N MET A 6 14.73 -11.75 2.31
CA MET A 6 14.55 -10.57 1.46
C MET A 6 13.89 -9.43 2.23
N VAL A 7 14.60 -8.95 3.25
CA VAL A 7 14.14 -7.90 4.18
C VAL A 7 15.24 -6.87 4.43
N GLY A 8 14.86 -5.69 4.91
CA GLY A 8 15.80 -4.64 5.27
C GLY A 8 16.37 -3.84 4.09
N PRO A 9 17.41 -3.02 4.31
CA PRO A 9 17.79 -1.91 3.41
C PRO A 9 18.41 -2.34 2.07
N LYS A 10 18.67 -3.63 1.87
CA LYS A 10 19.23 -4.18 0.63
C LYS A 10 18.16 -4.41 -0.45
N TYR A 11 16.89 -4.36 -0.07
CA TYR A 11 15.77 -4.65 -0.95
C TYR A 11 14.77 -3.50 -0.92
N VAL A 12 14.16 -3.21 -2.07
CA VAL A 12 13.04 -2.26 -2.18
C VAL A 12 11.88 -2.94 -2.88
N TRP A 13 10.68 -2.78 -2.34
CA TRP A 13 9.45 -3.28 -2.93
C TRP A 13 8.73 -2.14 -3.64
N LEU A 14 8.37 -2.37 -4.91
CA LEU A 14 7.55 -1.47 -5.71
C LEU A 14 6.18 -2.13 -5.89
N LEU A 15 5.13 -1.53 -5.32
CA LEU A 15 3.79 -2.12 -5.27
C LEU A 15 2.75 -1.23 -5.98
N SER A 16 1.65 -1.84 -6.44
CA SER A 16 0.47 -1.06 -6.85
C SER A 16 -0.27 -0.55 -5.60
N GLY A 17 -0.54 0.74 -5.59
CA GLY A 17 -1.25 1.45 -4.52
C GLY A 17 -2.76 1.24 -4.54
N GLU A 18 -3.31 0.55 -5.53
CA GLU A 18 -4.72 0.10 -5.52
C GLU A 18 -5.01 -0.84 -4.33
N LEU A 19 -3.96 -1.47 -3.79
CA LEU A 19 -3.99 -2.29 -2.59
C LEU A 19 -3.40 -1.58 -1.36
N ALA A 20 -2.95 -0.32 -1.50
CA ALA A 20 -2.41 0.48 -0.40
C ALA A 20 -3.56 0.97 0.49
N GLY A 21 -4.06 0.08 1.33
CA GLY A 21 -4.93 0.37 2.46
C GLY A 21 -4.42 -0.31 3.73
N ASP A 22 -5.29 -0.44 4.72
CA ASP A 22 -5.03 -1.07 6.02
C ASP A 22 -4.89 -2.61 5.95
N TRP A 23 -4.35 -3.14 4.86
CA TRP A 23 -4.20 -4.59 4.64
C TRP A 23 -3.32 -5.26 5.70
N PHE A 24 -2.36 -4.50 6.25
CA PHE A 24 -1.52 -4.89 7.38
C PHE A 24 -2.15 -4.55 8.75
N SER A 25 -3.39 -4.04 8.80
CA SER A 25 -4.07 -3.89 10.08
C SER A 25 -4.35 -5.27 10.68
N PRO A 26 -4.22 -5.45 12.01
CA PRO A 26 -4.50 -6.74 12.65
C PRO A 26 -5.88 -7.29 12.29
N LYS A 27 -6.89 -6.41 12.24
CA LYS A 27 -8.28 -6.79 11.93
C LYS A 27 -8.42 -7.39 10.52
N ILE A 28 -7.82 -6.75 9.51
CA ILE A 28 -7.87 -7.24 8.13
C ILE A 28 -6.99 -8.50 7.99
N PHE A 29 -5.82 -8.50 8.62
CA PHE A 29 -4.91 -9.64 8.62
C PHE A 29 -5.56 -10.92 9.16
N HIS A 30 -6.13 -10.86 10.37
CA HIS A 30 -6.80 -11.99 11.00
C HIS A 30 -8.02 -12.48 10.20
N LYS A 31 -8.77 -11.56 9.59
CA LYS A 31 -9.98 -11.91 8.84
C LYS A 31 -9.68 -12.63 7.51
N TYR A 32 -8.64 -12.21 6.79
CA TYR A 32 -8.42 -12.62 5.40
C TYR A 32 -7.15 -13.44 5.16
N TYR A 33 -6.11 -13.28 5.99
CA TYR A 33 -4.77 -13.76 5.65
C TYR A 33 -4.18 -14.78 6.61
N GLU A 34 -4.56 -14.75 7.89
CA GLU A 34 -3.98 -15.59 8.97
C GLU A 34 -3.99 -17.09 8.67
N LYS A 35 -5.02 -17.60 7.99
CA LYS A 35 -5.13 -19.03 7.63
C LYS A 35 -4.49 -19.39 6.29
N THR A 36 -4.12 -18.40 5.50
CA THR A 36 -3.62 -18.58 4.12
C THR A 36 -2.13 -18.32 3.99
N VAL A 37 -1.54 -17.59 4.95
CA VAL A 37 -0.14 -17.21 4.93
C VAL A 37 0.54 -17.82 6.15
N ASP A 38 1.55 -18.65 5.92
CA ASP A 38 2.40 -19.23 6.96
C ASP A 38 3.47 -18.21 7.43
N CYS A 39 3.02 -17.02 7.84
CA CYS A 39 3.80 -15.96 8.47
C CYS A 39 2.85 -15.20 9.41
N ASN A 40 3.33 -14.78 10.57
CA ASN A 40 2.56 -13.90 11.45
C ASN A 40 2.61 -12.45 10.96
N LEU A 41 1.74 -11.61 11.53
CA LEU A 41 1.63 -10.20 11.12
C LEU A 41 2.97 -9.44 11.24
N ARG A 42 3.74 -9.68 12.31
CA ARG A 42 5.02 -9.01 12.53
C ARG A 42 6.03 -9.33 11.41
N GLN A 43 6.12 -10.60 11.00
CA GLN A 43 7.02 -11.04 9.93
C GLN A 43 6.65 -10.41 8.58
N ILE A 44 5.36 -10.19 8.35
CA ILE A 44 4.86 -9.54 7.13
C ILE A 44 5.17 -8.06 7.14
N ILE A 45 4.92 -7.37 8.25
CA ILE A 45 5.26 -5.94 8.41
C ILE A 45 6.76 -5.73 8.20
N GLU A 46 7.60 -6.57 8.78
CA GLU A 46 9.06 -6.49 8.62
C GLU A 46 9.50 -6.70 7.16
N ALA A 47 8.87 -7.64 6.46
CA ALA A 47 9.17 -7.87 5.06
C ALA A 47 8.62 -6.79 4.10
N ALA A 48 7.57 -6.09 4.52
CA ALA A 48 6.98 -4.99 3.78
C ALA A 48 7.58 -3.63 4.16
N ASP A 49 8.53 -3.56 5.11
CA ASP A 49 9.09 -2.28 5.55
C ASP A 49 9.63 -1.47 4.36
N ARG A 50 9.33 -0.17 4.34
CA ARG A 50 9.80 0.82 3.34
C ARG A 50 9.47 0.48 1.89
N PHE A 51 8.34 -0.17 1.62
CA PHE A 51 7.83 -0.29 0.25
C PHE A 51 7.47 1.08 -0.34
N ILE A 52 7.54 1.19 -1.66
CA ILE A 52 7.05 2.32 -2.45
C ILE A 52 5.81 1.83 -3.19
N ALA A 53 4.70 2.55 -3.07
CA ALA A 53 3.49 2.27 -3.82
C ALA A 53 3.21 3.33 -4.88
N PHE A 54 2.68 2.89 -6.02
CA PHE A 54 2.25 3.74 -7.12
C PHE A 54 0.75 3.66 -7.28
N THR A 55 0.06 4.79 -7.24
CA THR A 55 -1.39 4.86 -7.49
C THR A 55 -1.69 5.94 -8.50
N GLN A 56 -2.77 5.76 -9.27
CA GLN A 56 -3.29 6.82 -10.11
C GLN A 56 -4.00 7.86 -9.25
N MET A 57 -3.75 9.14 -9.50
CA MET A 57 -4.51 10.20 -8.84
C MET A 57 -5.90 10.27 -9.46
N PRO A 58 -6.98 10.00 -8.70
CA PRO A 58 -8.33 9.94 -9.28
C PRO A 58 -8.84 11.33 -9.69
N ILE A 59 -8.36 12.39 -9.02
CA ILE A 59 -8.71 13.77 -9.30
C ILE A 59 -7.42 14.60 -9.28
N ARG A 60 -7.29 15.49 -10.26
CA ARG A 60 -6.19 16.46 -10.36
C ARG A 60 -6.11 17.33 -9.10
N GLN A 61 -4.89 17.63 -8.65
CA GLN A 61 -4.69 18.35 -7.39
C GLN A 61 -4.60 19.88 -7.55
N ASP A 62 -4.37 20.38 -8.76
CA ASP A 62 -4.33 21.81 -9.02
C ASP A 62 -5.72 22.44 -9.24
N ASN A 63 -5.78 23.76 -9.06
CA ASN A 63 -6.98 24.56 -9.14
C ASN A 63 -7.18 25.23 -10.51
N ASN A 64 -6.57 24.71 -11.59
CA ASN A 64 -6.84 25.28 -12.91
C ASN A 64 -8.31 25.06 -13.28
N GLU A 65 -8.90 26.03 -13.97
CA GLU A 65 -10.26 25.92 -14.45
C GLU A 65 -10.38 24.73 -15.42
N THR A 66 -11.43 23.92 -15.24
CA THR A 66 -11.75 22.84 -16.17
C THR A 66 -12.61 23.35 -17.31
N LEU A 67 -12.85 22.51 -18.34
CA LEU A 67 -13.71 22.88 -19.48
C LEU A 67 -15.15 23.23 -19.08
N SER A 68 -15.62 22.79 -17.90
CA SER A 68 -16.93 23.16 -17.36
C SER A 68 -16.95 24.49 -16.63
N GLY A 69 -15.81 25.20 -16.56
CA GLY A 69 -15.66 26.43 -15.76
C GLY A 69 -15.52 26.17 -14.26
N LEU A 70 -15.46 24.91 -13.83
CA LEU A 70 -15.36 24.53 -12.43
C LEU A 70 -13.92 24.23 -12.06
N VAL A 71 -13.59 24.50 -10.80
CA VAL A 71 -12.35 24.07 -10.15
C VAL A 71 -12.65 22.98 -9.13
N ARG A 72 -11.60 22.35 -8.61
CA ARG A 72 -11.73 21.43 -7.47
C ARG A 72 -12.30 22.22 -6.27
N GLY A 73 -13.58 22.01 -5.97
CA GLY A 73 -14.22 22.55 -4.78
C GLY A 73 -13.72 21.86 -3.52
N PHE A 74 -13.37 22.65 -2.50
CA PHE A 74 -13.20 22.19 -1.12
C PHE A 74 -14.49 22.41 -0.34
#